data_AF-A0A0F9J7S0-F1
#
_entry.id   AF-A0A0F9J7S0-F1
#
_cell.length_a   1.000
_cell.length_b   1.000
_cell.length_c   1.000
_cell.angle_alpha   90.00
_cell.angle_beta   90.00
_cell.angle_gamma   90.00
#
_symmetry.space_group_name_H-M   'P 1'
#
loop_
_entity.id
_entity.type
_entity.pdbx_description
1 polymer ?
#
loop_
_entity_poly.entity_id
_entity_poly.type
_entity_poly.pdbx_seq_one_letter_code
_entity_poly.pdbx_strand_id
1 'polypeptide(L)'
;MSSTRQHTLTIASAASVSDGMSIVEVTTGSLLIPAAFSGTTLTFQASLTLGGTYSPVRNASNAEVSLDVTTSAWHAIPTEVMTHDHIKLVSEATEPVEQSISVVTKVP
;
A
#
# COMPACT_ATOMS: atom_id res chain seq x y z
N MET A 1 -17.85 -10.66 -14.21
CA MET A 1 -17.71 -11.50 -13.00
C MET A 1 -16.49 -10.95 -12.30
N SER A 2 -16.67 -10.24 -11.18
CA SER A 2 -15.55 -9.55 -10.54
C SER A 2 -14.56 -10.57 -9.95
N SER A 3 -13.29 -10.46 -10.30
CA SER A 3 -12.23 -11.31 -9.75
C SER A 3 -11.58 -10.61 -8.55
N THR A 4 -11.41 -11.33 -7.45
CA THR A 4 -10.67 -10.86 -6.27
C THR A 4 -9.26 -11.45 -6.32
N ARG A 5 -8.24 -10.61 -6.20
CA ARG A 5 -6.83 -11.02 -6.11
C ARG A 5 -6.28 -10.66 -4.73
N GLN A 6 -5.54 -11.58 -4.13
CA GLN A 6 -4.80 -11.33 -2.89
C GLN A 6 -3.31 -11.29 -3.19
N HIS A 7 -2.63 -10.28 -2.65
CA HIS A 7 -1.19 -10.08 -2.70
C HIS A 7 -0.67 -9.86 -1.29
N THR A 8 0.63 -10.12 -1.11
CA THR A 8 1.34 -9.80 0.14
C THR A 8 2.42 -8.80 -0.19
N LEU A 9 2.40 -7.67 0.51
CA LEU A 9 3.45 -6.66 0.48
C LEU A 9 4.29 -6.78 1.74
N THR A 10 5.59 -6.94 1.56
CA THR A 10 6.53 -7.10 2.66
C THR A 10 7.28 -5.80 2.92
N ILE A 11 7.29 -5.34 4.16
CA ILE A 11 8.25 -4.34 4.66
C ILE A 11 9.30 -5.13 5.43
N ALA A 12 10.54 -5.11 4.95
CA ALA A 12 11.64 -5.81 5.60
C ALA A 12 11.94 -5.24 7.00
N SER A 13 12.53 -6.06 7.87
CA SER A 13 13.06 -5.57 9.15
C SER A 13 14.06 -4.44 8.91
N ALA A 14 13.99 -3.41 9.76
CA ALA A 14 14.77 -2.18 9.65
C ALA A 14 14.52 -1.37 8.36
N ALA A 15 13.40 -1.59 7.67
CA ALA A 15 12.94 -0.77 6.56
C ALA A 15 11.61 -0.07 6.89
N SER A 16 11.31 0.97 6.11
CA SER A 16 10.02 1.69 6.16
C SER A 16 9.23 1.55 4.86
N VAL A 17 9.79 0.95 3.82
CA VAL A 17 9.18 0.87 2.49
C VAL A 17 8.97 -0.58 2.11
N SER A 18 7.80 -0.89 1.54
CA SER A 18 7.47 -2.23 1.09
C SER A 18 8.10 -2.57 -0.27
N ASP A 19 8.01 -3.85 -0.62
CA ASP A 19 8.11 -4.29 -2.01
C ASP A 19 7.05 -3.63 -2.90
N GLY A 20 7.30 -3.60 -4.21
CA GLY A 20 6.37 -3.06 -5.19
C GLY A 20 5.32 -4.08 -5.62
N MET A 21 4.08 -3.65 -5.77
CA MET A 21 2.97 -4.45 -6.32
C MET A 21 2.35 -3.78 -7.53
N SER A 22 1.88 -4.57 -8.49
CA SER A 22 1.05 -4.08 -9.59
C SER A 22 -0.42 -4.04 -9.21
N ILE A 23 -1.07 -2.92 -9.50
CA ILE A 23 -2.51 -2.69 -9.34
C ILE A 23 -3.16 -2.29 -10.68
N VAL A 24 -2.53 -2.69 -11.79
CA VAL A 24 -3.08 -2.50 -13.14
C VAL A 24 -4.47 -3.14 -13.23
N GLU A 25 -5.42 -2.41 -13.81
CA GLU A 25 -6.83 -2.81 -13.97
C GLU A 25 -7.62 -3.02 -12.65
N VAL A 26 -7.07 -2.59 -11.50
CA VAL A 26 -7.78 -2.65 -10.22
C VAL A 26 -8.70 -1.44 -10.07
N THR A 27 -9.94 -1.68 -9.65
CA THR A 27 -10.90 -0.58 -9.36
C THR A 27 -11.00 -0.25 -7.88
N THR A 28 -10.84 -1.25 -7.01
CA THR A 28 -10.91 -1.07 -5.55
C THR A 28 -9.97 -2.04 -4.86
N GLY A 29 -9.49 -1.67 -3.67
CA GLY A 29 -8.70 -2.56 -2.84
C GLY A 29 -8.74 -2.23 -1.36
N SER A 30 -8.27 -3.16 -0.54
CA SER A 30 -8.16 -3.02 0.91
C SER A 30 -6.88 -3.67 1.41
N LEU A 31 -6.32 -3.10 2.48
CA LEU A 31 -5.15 -3.58 3.18
C LEU A 31 -5.58 -4.22 4.49
N LEU A 32 -5.03 -5.38 4.82
CA LEU A 32 -5.09 -5.93 6.16
C LEU A 32 -3.74 -5.69 6.84
N ILE A 33 -3.78 -4.90 7.90
CA ILE A 33 -2.59 -4.52 8.67
C ILE A 33 -2.32 -5.62 9.70
N PRO A 34 -1.09 -6.18 9.76
CA PRO A 34 -0.77 -7.24 10.71
C PRO A 34 -0.74 -6.71 12.15
N ALA A 35 -0.90 -7.62 13.11
CA ALA A 35 -0.83 -7.30 14.54
C ALA A 35 0.52 -6.74 14.98
N ALA A 36 1.59 -7.11 14.26
CA ALA A 36 2.96 -6.72 14.56
C ALA A 36 3.40 -5.38 13.94
N PHE A 37 2.53 -4.74 13.14
CA PHE A 37 2.84 -3.47 12.50
C PHE A 37 3.04 -2.37 13.56
N SER A 38 4.15 -1.63 13.48
CA SER A 38 4.52 -0.65 14.49
C SER A 38 4.04 0.77 14.18
N GLY A 39 3.81 1.09 12.90
CA GLY A 39 3.30 2.38 12.48
C GLY A 39 1.80 2.58 12.76
N THR A 40 1.38 3.85 12.81
CA THR A 40 -0.04 4.25 12.83
C THR A 40 -0.47 4.89 11.51
N THR A 41 0.47 5.12 10.60
CA THR A 41 0.24 5.83 9.35
C THR A 41 0.96 5.11 8.22
N LEU A 42 0.26 4.94 7.10
CA LEU A 42 0.83 4.52 5.83
C LEU A 42 0.72 5.65 4.81
N THR A 43 1.80 5.92 4.08
CA THR A 43 1.75 6.68 2.82
C THR A 43 2.05 5.76 1.64
N PHE A 44 1.89 6.30 0.43
CA PHE A 44 1.95 5.53 -0.80
C PHE A 44 2.96 6.15 -1.75
N GLN A 45 3.74 5.31 -2.40
CA GLN A 45 4.53 5.70 -3.56
C GLN A 45 4.04 4.94 -4.78
N ALA A 46 4.09 5.58 -5.94
CA ALA A 46 3.65 5.00 -7.20
C ALA A 46 4.72 5.07 -8.30
N SER A 47 4.64 4.15 -9.25
CA SER A 47 5.48 4.12 -10.45
C SER A 47 4.70 3.66 -11.68
N LEU A 48 5.18 4.04 -12.86
CA LEU A 48 4.68 3.56 -14.16
C LEU A 48 5.25 2.18 -14.55
N THR A 49 6.30 1.73 -13.87
CA THR A 49 6.94 0.43 -14.15
C THR A 49 7.26 -0.30 -12.86
N LEU A 50 7.01 -1.61 -12.82
CA LEU A 50 7.37 -2.43 -11.68
C LEU A 50 8.89 -2.41 -11.47
N GLY A 51 9.33 -2.02 -10.27
CA GLY A 51 10.76 -1.89 -9.96
C GLY A 51 11.42 -0.62 -10.50
N GLY A 52 10.66 0.31 -11.08
CA GLY A 52 11.15 1.61 -11.52
C GLY A 52 11.33 2.62 -10.38
N THR A 53 11.39 3.90 -10.73
CA THR A 53 11.41 4.99 -9.75
C THR A 53 10.02 5.17 -9.15
N TYR A 54 9.92 5.09 -7.82
CA TYR A 54 8.69 5.30 -7.06
C TYR A 54 8.69 6.72 -6.47
N SER A 55 7.58 7.44 -6.68
CA SER A 55 7.39 8.81 -6.20
C SER A 55 6.18 8.88 -5.26
N PRO A 56 6.16 9.77 -4.27
CA PRO A 56 5.01 9.93 -3.37
C PRO A 56 3.72 10.24 -4.13
N VAL A 57 2.64 9.55 -3.77
CA VAL A 57 1.30 9.85 -4.27
C VAL A 57 0.80 11.09 -3.55
N ARG A 58 0.32 12.07 -4.30
CA ARG A 58 -0.23 13.31 -3.75
C ARG A 58 -1.69 13.48 -4.12
N ASN A 59 -2.47 14.06 -3.22
CA ASN A 59 -3.87 14.40 -3.46
C ASN A 59 -4.00 15.71 -4.25
N ALA A 60 -5.24 16.09 -4.59
CA ALA A 60 -5.54 17.31 -5.35
C ALA A 60 -5.08 18.61 -4.66
N SER A 61 -4.88 18.59 -3.33
CA SER A 61 -4.37 19.70 -2.53
C SER A 61 -2.84 19.72 -2.43
N ASN A 62 -2.15 18.87 -3.21
CA ASN A 62 -0.70 18.70 -3.19
C ASN A 62 -0.13 18.18 -1.85
N ALA A 63 -0.96 17.58 -0.99
CA ALA A 63 -0.50 16.88 0.21
C ALA A 63 -0.24 15.40 -0.13
N GLU A 64 0.72 14.78 0.57
CA GLU A 64 0.97 13.34 0.42
C GLU A 64 -0.27 12.56 0.88
N VAL A 65 -0.65 11.53 0.12
CA VAL A 65 -1.76 10.67 0.47
C VAL A 65 -1.33 9.80 1.65
N SER A 66 -1.99 9.99 2.78
CA SER A 66 -1.79 9.21 4.00
C SER A 66 -3.07 8.44 4.36
N LEU A 67 -2.87 7.33 5.04
CA LEU A 67 -3.90 6.47 5.59
C LEU A 67 -3.56 6.17 7.05
N ASP A 68 -4.42 6.61 7.95
CA ASP A 68 -4.33 6.23 9.36
C ASP A 68 -4.74 4.76 9.49
N VAL A 69 -3.85 3.96 10.08
CA VAL A 69 -4.02 2.52 10.21
C VAL A 69 -4.02 2.08 11.65
N THR A 70 -4.80 1.03 11.89
CA THR A 70 -4.81 0.27 13.13
C THR A 70 -4.44 -1.17 12.82
N THR A 71 -3.68 -1.78 13.73
CA THR A 71 -3.25 -3.18 13.62
C THR A 71 -4.43 -4.14 13.63
N SER A 72 -4.31 -5.28 12.95
CA SER A 72 -5.34 -6.33 12.86
C SER A 72 -6.67 -5.86 12.28
N ALA A 73 -6.65 -4.84 11.42
CA ALA A 73 -7.84 -4.27 10.82
C ALA A 73 -7.70 -4.12 9.30
N TRP A 74 -8.86 -4.15 8.63
CA TRP A 74 -8.97 -3.86 7.21
C TRP A 74 -9.16 -2.37 6.99
N HIS A 75 -8.38 -1.80 6.07
CA HIS A 75 -8.45 -0.40 5.67
C HIS A 75 -8.61 -0.30 4.16
N ALA A 76 -9.52 0.56 3.70
CA ALA A 76 -9.71 0.80 2.27
C ALA A 76 -8.50 1.57 1.72
N ILE A 77 -8.02 1.20 0.53
CA ILE A 77 -6.97 1.97 -0.12
C ILE A 77 -7.60 3.24 -0.71
N PRO A 78 -6.99 4.43 -0.50
CA PRO A 78 -7.49 5.67 -1.09
C PRO A 78 -7.63 5.61 -2.61
N THR A 79 -8.67 6.24 -3.15
CA THR A 79 -8.97 6.22 -4.58
C THR A 79 -7.86 6.84 -5.43
N GLU A 80 -7.14 7.80 -4.89
CA GLU A 80 -6.01 8.49 -5.52
C GLU A 80 -4.89 7.48 -5.85
N VAL A 81 -4.64 6.53 -4.96
CA VAL A 81 -3.64 5.48 -5.14
C VAL A 81 -4.06 4.50 -6.25
N MET A 82 -5.37 4.23 -6.37
CA MET A 82 -5.95 3.32 -7.37
C MET A 82 -5.85 3.84 -8.81
N THR A 83 -5.39 5.09 -9.02
CA THR A 83 -5.18 5.65 -10.37
C THR A 83 -3.82 5.31 -10.98
N HIS A 84 -2.99 4.56 -10.27
CA HIS A 84 -1.63 4.21 -10.67
C HIS A 84 -1.48 2.73 -11.01
N ASP A 85 -0.40 2.36 -11.70
CA ASP A 85 -0.15 0.97 -12.16
C ASP A 85 0.63 0.14 -11.15
N HIS A 86 1.57 0.77 -10.44
CA HIS A 86 2.42 0.11 -9.46
C HIS A 86 2.54 0.95 -8.20
N ILE A 87 2.45 0.30 -7.04
CA ILE A 87 2.50 0.97 -5.75
C ILE A 87 3.47 0.31 -4.77
N LYS A 88 3.95 1.11 -3.82
CA LYS A 88 4.63 0.70 -2.59
C LYS A 88 3.95 1.35 -1.40
N LEU A 89 3.94 0.64 -0.28
CA LEU A 89 3.53 1.16 1.01
C LEU A 89 4.74 1.73 1.73
N VAL A 90 4.57 2.87 2.39
CA VAL A 90 5.58 3.49 3.23
C VAL A 90 5.01 3.61 4.63
N SER A 91 5.60 2.90 5.58
CA SER A 91 5.36 3.13 7.01
C SER A 91 6.04 4.41 7.44
N GLU A 92 5.36 5.19 8.27
CA GLU A 92 5.96 6.36 8.93
C GLU A 92 7.14 5.95 9.82
N ALA A 93 7.09 4.75 10.39
CA ALA A 93 8.13 4.20 11.22
C ALA A 93 8.99 3.17 10.47
N THR A 94 10.23 3.01 10.94
CA THR A 94 11.03 1.85 10.55
C THR A 94 10.52 0.62 11.31
N GLU A 95 10.15 -0.44 10.59
CA GLU A 95 9.59 -1.63 11.21
C GLU A 95 10.68 -2.46 11.90
N PRO A 96 10.50 -2.83 13.19
CA PRO A 96 11.52 -3.56 13.94
C PRO A 96 11.68 -5.01 13.46
N VAL A 97 10.62 -5.58 12.89
CA VAL A 97 10.56 -6.93 12.32
C VAL A 97 9.89 -6.87 10.96
N GLU A 98 10.07 -7.92 10.16
CA GLU A 98 9.41 -8.03 8.86
C GLU A 98 7.88 -8.00 9.02
N GLN A 99 7.22 -7.16 8.21
CA GLN A 99 5.77 -7.01 8.20
C GLN A 99 5.19 -7.49 6.88
N SER A 100 4.24 -8.42 6.97
CA SER A 100 3.46 -8.89 5.82
C SER A 100 2.08 -8.22 5.80
N ILE A 101 1.90 -7.23 4.92
CA ILE A 101 0.63 -6.53 4.72
C ILE A 101 -0.13 -7.26 3.61
N SER A 102 -1.33 -7.77 3.91
CA SER A 102 -2.14 -8.43 2.88
C SER A 102 -2.96 -7.39 2.12
N VAL A 103 -2.88 -7.41 0.80
CA VAL A 103 -3.62 -6.51 -0.08
C VAL A 103 -4.62 -7.31 -0.88
N VAL A 104 -5.88 -6.93 -0.79
CA VAL A 104 -6.96 -7.53 -1.57
C VAL A 104 -7.45 -6.51 -2.58
N THR A 105 -7.43 -6.86 -3.87
CA THR A 105 -7.89 -6.00 -4.95
C THR A 105 -9.02 -6.65 -5.73
N LYS A 106 -9.91 -5.82 -6.30
CA LYS A 106 -11.00 -6.26 -7.16
C LYS A 106 -10.84 -5.68 -8.56
N VAL A 107 -11.04 -6.54 -9.54
CA VAL A 107 -11.11 -6.23 -10.97
C VAL A 107 -12.57 -6.44 -11.42
N PRO A 108 -13.17 -5.49 -12.19
CA PRO A 108 -14.56 -5.57 -12.63
C PRO A 108 -14.90 -6.80 -13.50
#